data_AF-A0A7X7XN28-F1
#
_entry.id   AF-A0A7X7XN28-F1
#
_cell.length_a   1.000
_cell.length_b   1.000
_cell.length_c   1.000
_cell.angle_alpha   90.00
_cell.angle_beta   90.00
_cell.angle_gamma   90.00
#
_symmetry.space_group_name_H-M   'P 1'
#
loop_
_entity.id
_entity.type
_entity.pdbx_description
1 polymer ?
#
loop_
_entity_poly.entity_id
_entity_poly.type
_entity_poly.pdbx_seq_one_letter_code
_entity_poly.pdbx_strand_id
1 'polypeptide(L)'
;MTFFMHRLAEALAGDGPDEIPMPAMRPSAPEAFIVGSDRHVALRSYVEQLVSEANAVIVDPVSHLTLFDEVGGDELAFTITCNSHVARVATRFAGGHATGQIISDDLPREEPYELSGPEALPDLIIRLCLVAGLRNSSSPHLS
;
A
#
# COMPACT_ATOMS: atom_id res chain seq x y z
N MET A 1 -10.36 17.53 -1.53
CA MET A 1 -9.35 16.48 -1.40
C MET A 1 -9.47 15.87 -0.02
N THR A 2 -9.31 14.56 0.12
CA THR A 2 -9.28 13.88 1.43
C THR A 2 -7.97 14.19 2.16
N PHE A 3 -7.85 13.84 3.43
CA PHE A 3 -6.59 13.96 4.17
C PHE A 3 -5.45 13.19 3.51
N PHE A 4 -5.74 11.98 3.01
CA PHE A 4 -4.76 11.19 2.27
C PHE A 4 -4.30 11.87 0.98
N MET A 5 -5.24 12.38 0.17
CA MET A 5 -4.89 13.09 -1.08
C MET A 5 -4.00 14.31 -0.82
N HIS A 6 -4.28 15.08 0.23
CA HIS A 6 -3.42 16.20 0.63
C HIS A 6 -2.01 15.75 0.98
N ARG A 7 -1.90 14.72 1.82
CA ARG A 7 -0.61 14.18 2.26
C ARG A 7 0.20 13.60 1.09
N LEU A 8 -0.46 12.92 0.16
CA LEU A 8 0.18 12.40 -1.04
C LEU A 8 0.63 13.52 -1.98
N ALA A 9 -0.21 14.55 -2.19
CA ALA A 9 0.14 15.69 -3.02
C ALA A 9 1.37 16.44 -2.47
N GLU A 10 1.43 16.62 -1.15
CA GLU A 10 2.60 17.18 -0.47
C GLU A 10 3.84 16.30 -0.65
N ALA A 11 3.71 14.97 -0.47
CA ALA A 11 4.84 14.04 -0.63
C ALA A 11 5.39 14.00 -2.06
N LEU A 12 4.54 14.17 -3.08
CA LEU A 12 4.93 14.16 -4.49
C LEU A 12 5.39 15.53 -5.00
N ALA A 13 5.28 16.59 -4.21
CA ALA A 13 5.67 17.94 -4.60
C ALA A 13 7.17 18.20 -4.39
N GLY A 14 7.78 18.95 -5.32
CA GLY A 14 9.17 19.38 -5.21
C GLY A 14 10.16 18.21 -5.10
N ASP A 15 11.14 18.33 -4.21
CA ASP A 15 12.17 17.30 -3.99
C ASP A 15 11.63 16.07 -3.20
N GLY A 16 10.41 16.15 -2.68
CA GLY A 16 9.80 15.17 -1.80
C GLY A 16 10.25 15.31 -0.34
N PRO A 17 9.79 14.43 0.57
CA PRO A 17 10.17 14.49 1.98
C PRO A 17 11.61 14.00 2.21
N ASP A 18 12.25 14.53 3.26
CA ASP A 18 13.59 14.09 3.70
C ASP A 18 13.62 12.62 4.13
N GLU A 19 12.50 12.12 4.67
CA GLU A 19 12.32 10.74 5.08
C GLU A 19 11.13 10.10 4.38
N ILE A 20 11.34 8.92 3.80
CA ILE A 20 10.27 8.14 3.18
C ILE A 20 9.46 7.47 4.31
N PRO A 21 8.14 7.69 4.39
CA PRO A 21 7.33 7.15 5.48
C PRO A 21 7.38 5.62 5.50
N MET A 22 7.39 5.04 6.69
CA MET A 22 7.32 3.59 6.89
C MET A 22 5.92 3.22 7.35
N PRO A 23 5.21 2.27 6.69
CA PRO A 23 3.93 1.79 7.20
C PRO A 23 4.10 1.14 8.56
N ALA A 24 3.10 1.33 9.43
CA ALA A 24 3.05 0.63 10.70
C ALA A 24 2.92 -0.89 10.45
N MET A 25 3.88 -1.65 10.95
CA MET A 25 3.95 -3.10 10.82
C MET A 25 4.16 -3.76 12.18
N ARG A 26 3.82 -5.04 12.24
CA ARG A 26 4.09 -5.91 13.39
C ARG A 26 4.48 -7.32 12.93
N PRO A 27 5.18 -8.10 13.75
CA PRO A 27 5.48 -9.49 13.41
C PRO A 27 4.19 -10.26 13.11
N SER A 28 4.19 -11.05 12.05
CA SER A 28 3.06 -11.89 11.69
C SER A 28 2.80 -12.92 12.77
N ALA A 29 1.56 -13.05 13.20
CA ALA A 29 1.15 -14.05 14.19
C ALA A 29 -0.14 -14.75 13.76
N PRO A 30 -0.33 -16.04 14.12
CA PRO A 30 -1.59 -16.72 13.88
C PRO A 30 -2.69 -16.12 14.74
N GLU A 31 -3.83 -15.81 14.12
CA GLU A 31 -5.04 -15.38 14.79
C GLU A 31 -6.24 -16.23 14.34
N ALA A 32 -7.38 -16.06 14.99
CA ALA A 32 -8.60 -16.78 14.59
C ALA A 32 -8.97 -16.46 13.14
N PHE A 33 -9.35 -17.49 12.37
CA PHE A 33 -9.75 -17.38 10.96
C PHE A 33 -10.67 -16.17 10.68
N ILE A 34 -11.71 -16.01 11.48
CA ILE A 34 -12.71 -14.95 11.27
C ILE A 34 -12.12 -13.54 11.45
N VAL A 35 -11.16 -13.38 12.38
CA VAL A 35 -10.51 -12.09 12.65
C VAL A 35 -9.60 -11.71 11.48
N GLY A 36 -8.80 -12.65 11.00
CA GLY A 36 -7.92 -12.40 9.85
C GLY A 36 -8.70 -12.19 8.56
N SER A 37 -9.80 -12.91 8.36
CA SER A 37 -10.71 -12.70 7.23
C SER A 37 -11.30 -11.28 7.25
N ASP A 38 -11.87 -10.84 8.38
CA ASP A 38 -12.42 -9.49 8.52
C ASP A 38 -11.35 -8.41 8.30
N ARG A 39 -10.15 -8.60 8.87
CA ARG A 39 -9.03 -7.68 8.66
C ARG A 39 -8.64 -7.60 7.20
N HIS A 40 -8.56 -8.73 6.49
CA HIS A 40 -8.22 -8.75 5.08
C HIS A 40 -9.24 -7.97 4.25
N VAL A 41 -10.54 -8.18 4.50
CA VAL A 41 -11.62 -7.44 3.81
C VAL A 41 -11.53 -5.94 4.09
N ALA A 42 -11.23 -5.54 5.34
CA ALA A 42 -11.04 -4.14 5.69
C ALA A 42 -9.83 -3.51 4.96
N LEU A 43 -8.68 -4.20 4.94
CA LEU A 43 -7.49 -3.79 4.19
C LEU A 43 -7.80 -3.63 2.71
N ARG A 44 -8.44 -4.63 2.11
CA ARG A 44 -8.74 -4.64 0.68
C ARG A 44 -9.77 -3.57 0.28
N SER A 45 -10.77 -3.32 1.12
CA SER A 45 -11.75 -2.27 0.83
C SER A 45 -11.11 -0.89 0.92
N TYR A 46 -10.25 -0.66 1.91
CA TYR A 46 -9.62 0.64 2.10
C TYR A 46 -8.53 0.94 1.05
N VAL A 47 -7.72 -0.06 0.68
CA VAL A 47 -6.69 0.13 -0.35
C VAL A 47 -7.30 0.51 -1.70
N GLU A 48 -8.50 0.01 -2.05
CA GLU A 48 -9.17 0.39 -3.30
C GLU A 48 -9.49 1.87 -3.36
N GLN A 49 -10.07 2.38 -2.27
CA GLN A 49 -10.36 3.79 -2.13
C GLN A 49 -9.06 4.61 -2.23
N LEU A 50 -8.00 4.21 -1.51
CA LEU A 50 -6.74 4.93 -1.50
C LEU A 50 -6.03 4.90 -2.86
N VAL A 51 -6.07 3.78 -3.59
CA VAL A 51 -5.51 3.70 -4.96
C VAL A 51 -6.29 4.62 -5.90
N SER A 52 -7.63 4.64 -5.80
CA SER A 52 -8.44 5.58 -6.58
C SER A 52 -8.13 7.05 -6.24
N GLU A 53 -7.94 7.36 -4.96
CA GLU A 53 -7.56 8.70 -4.51
C GLU A 53 -6.15 9.08 -4.96
N ALA A 54 -5.20 8.14 -4.93
CA ALA A 54 -3.83 8.36 -5.37
C ALA A 54 -3.76 8.65 -6.87
N ASN A 55 -4.47 7.88 -7.68
CA ASN A 55 -4.52 8.08 -9.14
C ASN A 55 -5.22 9.38 -9.53
N ALA A 56 -6.05 9.96 -8.66
CA ALA A 56 -6.60 11.30 -8.85
C ALA A 56 -5.60 12.43 -8.51
N VAL A 57 -4.53 12.15 -7.76
CA VAL A 57 -3.47 13.10 -7.40
C VAL A 57 -2.26 13.01 -8.34
N ILE A 58 -1.96 11.82 -8.85
CA ILE A 58 -0.82 11.59 -9.75
C ILE A 58 -1.11 12.16 -11.13
N VAL A 59 -0.27 13.10 -11.57
CA VAL A 59 -0.48 13.86 -12.81
C VAL A 59 -0.22 13.00 -14.05
N ASP A 60 0.84 12.19 -14.02
CA ASP A 60 1.21 11.32 -15.15
C ASP A 60 0.43 9.99 -15.11
N PRO A 61 -0.46 9.72 -16.09
CA PRO A 61 -1.24 8.48 -16.12
C PRO A 61 -0.40 7.21 -16.24
N VAL A 62 0.81 7.29 -16.81
CA VAL A 62 1.71 6.12 -16.91
C VAL A 62 2.23 5.69 -15.54
N SER A 63 2.29 6.63 -14.60
CA SER A 63 2.72 6.41 -13.22
C SER A 63 1.55 6.05 -12.28
N HIS A 64 0.35 5.78 -12.81
CA HIS A 64 -0.79 5.37 -11.98
C HIS A 64 -0.54 4.03 -11.31
N LEU A 65 -1.02 3.92 -10.07
CA LEU A 65 -0.98 2.68 -9.32
C LEU A 65 -1.97 1.70 -9.92
N THR A 66 -1.58 0.42 -9.97
CA THR A 66 -2.51 -0.66 -10.24
C THR A 66 -2.77 -1.46 -8.98
N LEU A 67 -4.00 -1.96 -8.84
CA LEU A 67 -4.43 -2.83 -7.76
C LEU A 67 -5.11 -4.04 -8.40
N PHE A 68 -4.69 -5.24 -8.02
CA PHE A 68 -5.36 -6.46 -8.44
C PHE A 68 -5.36 -7.49 -7.31
N ASP A 69 -6.41 -8.30 -7.30
CA ASP A 69 -6.58 -9.43 -6.40
C ASP A 69 -5.90 -10.67 -6.99
N GLU A 70 -5.21 -11.42 -6.15
CA GLU A 70 -4.63 -12.70 -6.52
C GLU A 70 -5.58 -13.83 -6.09
N VAL A 71 -5.92 -14.71 -7.02
CA VAL A 71 -6.88 -15.78 -6.78
C VAL A 71 -6.16 -17.13 -6.72
N GLY A 72 -6.24 -17.82 -5.59
CA GLY A 72 -5.84 -19.22 -5.50
C GLY A 72 -5.45 -19.69 -4.10
N GLY A 73 -5.57 -21.01 -3.88
CA GLY A 73 -5.06 -21.69 -2.69
C GLY A 73 -5.81 -21.36 -1.39
N ASP A 74 -5.09 -21.47 -0.28
CA ASP A 74 -5.58 -21.20 1.07
C ASP A 74 -5.21 -19.76 1.51
N GLU A 75 -5.28 -18.79 0.60
CA GLU A 75 -4.95 -17.39 0.91
C GLU A 75 -5.90 -16.39 0.22
N LEU A 76 -6.01 -15.22 0.84
CA LEU A 76 -6.51 -14.02 0.20
C LEU A 76 -5.33 -13.06 0.02
N ALA A 77 -5.15 -12.49 -1.16
CA ALA A 77 -4.09 -11.55 -1.41
C ALA A 77 -4.49 -10.48 -2.42
N PHE A 78 -3.92 -9.29 -2.24
CA PHE A 78 -3.96 -8.23 -3.23
C PHE A 78 -2.58 -7.62 -3.39
N THR A 79 -2.32 -7.10 -4.58
CA THR A 79 -1.04 -6.49 -4.95
C THR A 79 -1.26 -5.10 -5.50
N ILE A 80 -0.48 -4.16 -4.96
CA ILE A 80 -0.36 -2.79 -5.44
C ILE A 80 0.95 -2.71 -6.24
N THR A 81 0.90 -2.15 -7.45
CA THR A 81 2.10 -1.82 -8.20
C THR A 81 2.18 -0.34 -8.51
N CYS A 82 3.41 0.17 -8.54
CA CYS A 82 3.74 1.51 -8.98
C CYS A 82 5.08 1.43 -9.73
N ASN A 83 5.07 1.61 -11.05
CA ASN A 83 6.20 1.32 -11.92
C ASN A 83 6.77 -0.10 -11.67
N SER A 84 8.07 -0.20 -11.34
CA SER A 84 8.76 -1.46 -11.01
C SER A 84 8.61 -1.89 -9.54
N HIS A 85 7.90 -1.11 -8.71
CA HIS A 85 7.77 -1.37 -7.29
C HIS A 85 6.44 -2.04 -6.97
N VAL A 86 6.48 -2.99 -6.04
CA VAL A 86 5.36 -3.87 -5.73
C VAL A 86 5.21 -4.01 -4.22
N ALA A 87 3.96 -3.99 -3.75
CA ALA A 87 3.59 -4.35 -2.40
C ALA A 87 2.41 -5.33 -2.43
N ARG A 88 2.65 -6.54 -1.94
CA ARG A 88 1.66 -7.61 -1.84
C ARG A 88 1.24 -7.80 -0.39
N VAL A 89 -0.05 -7.69 -0.13
CA VAL A 89 -0.66 -7.97 1.17
C VAL A 89 -1.40 -9.29 1.06
N ALA A 90 -1.05 -10.25 1.91
CA ALA A 90 -1.61 -11.59 1.91
C ALA A 90 -2.12 -11.98 3.30
N THR A 91 -3.11 -12.84 3.33
CA THR A 91 -3.61 -13.50 4.52
C THR A 91 -3.78 -14.98 4.21
N ARG A 92 -2.93 -15.81 4.80
CA ARG A 92 -2.96 -17.26 4.64
C ARG A 92 -3.83 -17.89 5.70
N PHE A 93 -4.62 -18.88 5.31
CA PHE A 93 -5.51 -19.64 6.19
C PHE A 93 -4.99 -21.07 6.35
N ALA A 94 -4.84 -21.53 7.59
CA ALA A 94 -4.42 -22.89 7.89
C ALA A 94 -4.91 -23.31 9.27
N GLY A 95 -5.51 -24.50 9.37
CA GLY A 95 -5.90 -25.09 10.66
C GLY A 95 -6.81 -24.19 11.52
N GLY A 96 -7.77 -23.49 10.90
CA GLY A 96 -8.68 -22.57 11.59
C GLY A 96 -8.06 -21.23 12.01
N HIS A 97 -6.83 -20.96 11.59
CA HIS A 97 -6.12 -19.72 11.86
C HIS A 97 -5.86 -18.96 10.56
N ALA A 98 -5.69 -17.66 10.68
CA ALA A 98 -5.24 -16.75 9.64
C ALA A 98 -3.87 -16.16 10.03
N THR A 99 -3.00 -15.90 9.06
CA THR A 99 -1.71 -15.22 9.27
C THR A 99 -1.51 -14.21 8.15
N GLY A 100 -1.42 -12.93 8.52
CA GLY A 100 -1.16 -11.84 7.59
C GLY A 100 0.31 -11.75 7.20
N GLN A 101 0.58 -11.19 6.02
CA GLN A 101 1.92 -10.89 5.56
C GLN A 101 1.91 -9.70 4.58
N ILE A 102 2.88 -8.80 4.69
CA ILE A 102 3.24 -7.83 3.66
C ILE A 102 4.56 -8.26 3.01
N ILE A 103 4.60 -8.26 1.68
CA ILE A 103 5.78 -8.62 0.88
C ILE A 103 6.04 -7.45 -0.07
N SER A 104 7.18 -6.79 0.09
CA SER A 104 7.62 -5.73 -0.81
C SER A 104 9.13 -5.71 -0.86
N ASP A 105 9.67 -5.39 -2.03
CA ASP A 105 11.11 -5.33 -2.17
C ASP A 105 11.74 -4.23 -1.32
N ASP A 106 10.95 -3.22 -1.03
CA ASP A 106 11.36 -2.00 -0.38
C ASP A 106 11.08 -2.00 1.14
N LEU A 107 10.58 -3.09 1.71
CA LEU A 107 10.33 -3.27 3.15
C LEU A 107 11.30 -4.30 3.77
N PRO A 108 11.50 -4.29 5.10
CA PRO A 108 12.27 -5.32 5.80
C PRO A 108 11.75 -6.73 5.50
N ARG A 109 12.67 -7.71 5.32
CA ARG A 109 12.34 -9.10 4.96
C ARG A 109 12.98 -10.16 5.84
N GLU A 110 13.60 -9.75 6.94
CA GLU A 110 14.36 -10.65 7.82
C GLU A 110 13.46 -11.69 8.49
N GLU A 111 12.20 -11.32 8.75
CA GLU A 111 11.14 -12.19 9.26
C GLU A 111 9.78 -11.77 8.67
N PRO A 112 8.73 -12.62 8.75
CA PRO A 112 7.40 -12.26 8.28
C PRO A 112 6.78 -11.14 9.13
N TYR A 113 6.44 -10.02 8.48
CA TYR A 113 5.67 -8.93 9.04
C TYR A 113 4.31 -8.81 8.35
N GLU A 114 3.34 -8.25 9.07
CA GLU A 114 2.05 -7.80 8.53
C GLU A 114 1.83 -6.32 8.83
N LEU A 115 0.92 -5.68 8.07
CA LEU A 115 0.45 -4.35 8.40
C LEU A 115 -0.30 -4.40 9.75
N SER A 116 -0.04 -3.43 10.63
CA SER A 116 -0.70 -3.37 11.94
C SER A 116 -2.22 -3.21 11.84
N GLY A 117 -2.70 -2.61 10.75
CA GLY A 117 -4.11 -2.41 10.41
C GLY A 117 -4.30 -1.59 9.12
N PRO A 118 -5.55 -1.33 8.70
CA PRO A 118 -5.86 -0.52 7.52
C PRO A 118 -5.23 0.88 7.53
N GLU A 119 -5.07 1.48 8.71
CA GLU A 119 -4.44 2.78 8.91
C GLU A 119 -2.97 2.86 8.46
N ALA A 120 -2.30 1.72 8.23
CA ALA A 120 -0.94 1.66 7.71
C ALA A 120 -0.87 1.79 6.17
N LEU A 121 -1.99 1.61 5.46
CA LEU A 121 -2.04 1.65 3.99
C LEU A 121 -1.67 3.02 3.37
N PRO A 122 -2.04 4.18 3.95
CA PRO A 122 -1.59 5.48 3.45
C PRO A 122 -0.07 5.60 3.36
N ASP A 123 0.65 5.17 4.40
CA ASP A 123 2.11 5.19 4.43
C ASP A 123 2.70 4.22 3.41
N LEU A 124 2.12 3.02 3.28
CA LEU A 124 2.53 2.04 2.27
C LEU A 124 2.43 2.62 0.86
N ILE A 125 1.31 3.27 0.52
CA ILE A 125 1.08 3.84 -0.81
C ILE A 125 2.01 5.01 -1.08
N ILE A 126 2.14 5.96 -0.14
CA ILE A 126 3.05 7.10 -0.30
C ILE A 126 4.48 6.59 -0.49
N ARG A 127 4.88 5.63 0.35
CA ARG A 127 6.19 4.99 0.25
C ARG A 127 6.41 4.40 -1.12
N LEU A 128 5.48 3.60 -1.63
CA LEU A 128 5.56 2.94 -2.93
C LEU A 128 5.77 3.96 -4.07
N CYS A 129 5.04 5.07 -4.05
CA CYS A 129 5.23 6.15 -5.02
C CYS A 129 6.61 6.79 -4.92
N LEU A 130 7.08 7.09 -3.70
CA LEU A 130 8.36 7.77 -3.49
C LEU A 130 9.56 6.89 -3.89
N VAL A 131 9.54 5.59 -3.55
CA VAL A 131 10.61 4.65 -3.95
C VAL A 131 10.62 4.39 -5.45
N ALA A 132 9.45 4.42 -6.10
CA ALA A 132 9.32 4.38 -7.55
C ALA A 132 9.73 5.68 -8.25
N GLY A 133 10.19 6.68 -7.50
CA GLY A 133 10.70 7.94 -8.03
C GLY A 133 9.60 8.88 -8.53
N LEU A 134 8.34 8.66 -8.17
CA LEU A 134 7.25 9.52 -8.61
C LEU A 134 7.40 10.92 -8.03
N ARG A 135 7.24 11.90 -8.90
CA ARG A 135 7.13 13.32 -8.57
C ARG A 135 6.08 13.95 -9.46
N ASN A 136 5.23 14.78 -8.88
CA ASN A 136 4.41 15.68 -9.67
C ASN A 136 5.29 16.87 -10.02
N SER A 137 5.77 16.94 -11.26
CA SER A 137 6.39 18.17 -11.76
C SER A 137 5.40 19.32 -11.58
N SER A 138 5.82 20.38 -10.89
CA SER A 138 5.06 21.63 -10.82
C SER A 138 4.65 22.00 -12.24
N SER A 139 3.36 22.16 -12.51
CA SER A 139 2.92 22.75 -13.76
C SER A 139 3.76 23.99 -14.00
N PRO A 140 4.46 24.15 -15.14
CA PRO A 140 5.05 25.42 -15.47
C PRO A 140 3.88 26.39 -15.53
N HIS A 141 3.81 27.31 -14.57
CA HIS A 141 2.83 28.38 -14.60
C HIS A 141 2.89 29.03 -15.99
N LEU A 142 1.74 29.05 -16.69
CA LEU A 142 1.54 29.87 -17.86
C LEU A 142 1.98 31.29 -17.53
N SER A 143 3.10 31.70 -18.13
CA SER A 143 3.58 33.08 -18.23
C SER A 143 2.61 33.93 -19.03
#